data_AF-A0A0M3JPQ5-F1
#
_entry.id   AF-A0A0M3JPQ5-F1
#
_cell.length_a   1.000
_cell.length_b   1.000
_cell.length_c   1.000
_cell.angle_alpha   90.00
_cell.angle_beta   90.00
_cell.angle_gamma   90.00
#
_symmetry.space_group_name_H-M   'P 1'
#
loop_
_entity.id
_entity.type
_entity.pdbx_description
1 polymer ?
#
loop_
_entity_poly.entity_id
_entity_poly.type
_entity_poly.pdbx_seq_one_letter_code
_entity_poly.pdbx_strand_id
1 'polypeptide(L)'
;LFKGEVQQIEFSEPLLSGDYRLLQVDPELADQIEKGSSLTFRGELDDYPVLCTKDTTYCVKEAETSNTLLVLPQLDFTNDKSDENERILATRKVIAMQSRYLELKKINVVSSSRLRELLRENELQW
;
A
#
# COMPACT_ATOMS: atom_id res chain seq x y z
N LEU A 1 17.62 -26.58 23.58
CA LEU A 1 18.04 -25.16 23.51
C LEU A 1 17.40 -24.57 22.26
N PHE A 2 16.66 -23.45 22.36
CA PHE A 2 16.20 -22.72 21.19
C PHE A 2 17.42 -22.24 20.40
N LYS A 3 17.58 -22.75 19.17
CA LYS A 3 18.50 -22.22 18.16
C LYS A 3 17.72 -21.16 17.38
N GLY A 4 18.17 -19.92 17.44
CA GLY A 4 17.51 -18.80 16.75
C GLY A 4 17.88 -17.46 17.35
N GLU A 5 17.85 -16.44 16.50
CA GLU A 5 17.96 -15.03 16.90
C GLU A 5 16.72 -14.61 17.70
N VAL A 6 16.92 -13.88 18.80
CA VAL A 6 15.83 -13.29 19.56
C VAL A 6 15.59 -11.89 19.01
N GLN A 7 14.38 -11.62 18.50
CA GLN A 7 14.02 -10.29 18.02
C GLN A 7 13.13 -9.56 19.04
N GLN A 8 13.62 -8.43 19.57
CA GLN A 8 12.87 -7.56 20.48
C GLN A 8 12.13 -6.51 19.67
N ILE A 9 10.80 -6.46 19.79
CA ILE A 9 9.97 -5.47 19.12
C ILE A 9 9.80 -4.25 20.02
N GLU A 10 10.14 -3.07 19.48
CA GLU A 10 9.99 -1.78 20.16
C GLU A 10 9.27 -0.78 19.26
N PHE A 11 8.57 0.19 19.85
CA PHE A 11 7.99 1.29 19.08
C PHE A 11 9.04 2.37 18.81
N SER A 12 9.06 2.92 17.60
CA SER A 12 9.84 4.13 17.33
C SER A 12 9.18 5.34 17.99
N GLU A 13 10.00 6.30 18.39
CA GLU A 13 9.56 7.61 18.86
C GLU A 13 10.18 8.68 17.94
N PRO A 14 9.39 9.41 17.14
CA PRO A 14 7.94 9.31 16.98
C PRO A 14 7.49 8.10 16.13
N LEU A 15 6.20 7.74 16.23
CA LEU A 15 5.54 6.89 15.25
C LEU A 15 5.14 7.72 14.03
N LEU A 16 5.49 7.24 12.84
CA LEU A 16 5.27 7.94 11.57
C LEU A 16 4.01 7.43 10.86
N SER A 17 2.97 7.02 11.61
CA SER A 17 1.73 6.46 11.02
C SER A 17 1.04 7.40 10.03
N GLY A 18 1.26 8.72 10.14
CA GLY A 18 0.77 9.70 9.17
C GLY A 18 1.46 9.61 7.81
N ASP A 19 2.75 9.25 7.80
CA ASP A 19 3.65 9.30 6.63
C ASP A 19 3.58 8.03 5.78
N TYR A 20 3.05 6.94 6.35
CA TYR A 20 2.88 5.67 5.66
C TYR A 20 1.41 5.41 5.32
N ARG A 21 1.17 4.80 4.16
CA ARG A 21 -0.11 4.20 3.77
C ARG A 21 0.16 2.84 3.13
N LEU A 22 -0.70 1.88 3.42
CA LEU A 22 -0.62 0.55 2.84
C LEU A 22 -1.46 0.52 1.56
N LEU A 23 -0.92 -0.07 0.50
CA LEU A 23 -1.59 -0.24 -0.79
C LEU A 23 -1.62 -1.73 -1.11
N GLN A 24 -2.82 -2.27 -1.29
CA GLN A 24 -2.97 -3.64 -1.77
C GLN A 24 -2.70 -3.68 -3.27
N VAL A 25 -1.77 -4.53 -3.67
CA VAL A 25 -1.40 -4.75 -5.08
C VAL A 25 -1.58 -6.24 -5.41
N ASP A 26 -2.00 -6.52 -6.64
CA ASP A 26 -1.96 -7.87 -7.18
C ASP A 26 -0.53 -8.22 -7.65
N PRO A 27 -0.23 -9.51 -7.94
CA PRO A 27 1.11 -9.91 -8.35
C PRO A 27 1.62 -9.22 -9.62
N GLU A 28 0.73 -8.93 -10.57
CA GLU A 28 1.11 -8.26 -11.82
C GLU A 28 1.56 -6.81 -11.56
N LEU A 29 0.81 -6.09 -10.71
CA LEU A 29 1.14 -4.73 -10.33
C LEU A 29 2.39 -4.68 -9.43
N ALA A 30 2.57 -5.65 -8.54
CA ALA A 30 3.80 -5.78 -7.74
C ALA A 30 5.03 -5.91 -8.64
N ASP A 31 5.00 -6.82 -9.63
CA ASP A 31 6.07 -6.98 -10.63
C ASP A 31 6.35 -5.68 -11.39
N GLN A 32 5.31 -4.92 -11.74
CA GLN A 32 5.47 -3.63 -12.43
C GLN A 32 6.17 -2.60 -11.54
N ILE A 33 5.80 -2.53 -10.25
CA ILE A 33 6.42 -1.62 -9.26
C ILE A 33 7.89 -1.96 -9.06
N GLU A 34 8.21 -3.24 -8.89
CA GLU A 34 9.59 -3.71 -8.70
C GLU A 34 10.47 -3.43 -9.92
N LYS A 35 9.90 -3.48 -11.13
CA LYS A 35 10.58 -3.08 -12.38
C LYS A 35 10.73 -1.56 -12.55
N GLY A 36 10.23 -0.76 -11.62
CA GLY A 36 10.32 0.70 -11.65
C GLY A 36 9.26 1.38 -12.52
N SER A 37 8.12 0.71 -12.76
CA SER A 37 7.00 1.34 -13.47
C SER A 37 6.44 2.51 -12.68
N SER A 38 6.13 3.61 -13.37
CA SER A 38 5.56 4.80 -12.74
C SER A 38 4.09 4.57 -12.37
N LEU A 39 3.75 4.92 -11.13
CA LEU A 39 2.38 5.00 -10.64
C LEU A 39 2.01 6.46 -10.38
N THR A 40 0.78 6.86 -10.72
CA THR A 40 0.33 8.23 -10.49
C THR A 40 -1.09 8.23 -9.95
N PHE A 41 -1.29 8.84 -8.79
CA PHE A 41 -2.62 9.20 -8.31
C PHE A 41 -3.14 10.41 -9.07
N ARG A 42 -4.37 10.34 -9.54
CA ARG A 42 -5.07 11.43 -10.24
C ARG A 42 -6.46 11.61 -9.63
N GLY A 43 -6.93 12.85 -9.56
CA GLY A 43 -8.24 13.19 -9.03
C GLY A 43 -8.29 14.67 -8.71
N GLU A 44 -9.47 15.26 -8.87
CA GLU A 44 -9.76 16.61 -8.37
C GLU A 44 -10.17 16.53 -6.89
N LEU A 45 -10.24 17.67 -6.21
CA LEU A 45 -10.64 17.75 -4.80
C LEU A 45 -12.03 17.14 -4.54
N ASP A 46 -12.93 17.21 -5.53
CA ASP A 46 -14.31 16.74 -5.44
C ASP A 46 -14.52 15.35 -6.07
N ASP A 47 -13.46 14.70 -6.59
CA ASP A 47 -13.55 13.39 -7.23
C ASP A 47 -12.85 12.30 -6.40
N TYR A 48 -13.23 11.05 -6.63
CA TYR A 48 -12.52 9.92 -6.03
C TYR A 48 -11.16 9.74 -6.72
N PRO A 49 -10.06 9.58 -5.97
CA PRO A 49 -8.76 9.38 -6.58
C PRO A 49 -8.71 8.06 -7.34
N VAL A 50 -8.06 8.08 -8.49
CA VAL A 50 -7.69 6.90 -9.27
C VAL A 50 -6.18 6.73 -9.29
N LEU A 51 -5.72 5.50 -9.34
CA LEU A 51 -4.31 5.17 -9.56
C LEU A 51 -4.14 4.77 -11.02
N CYS A 52 -3.26 5.44 -11.74
CA CYS A 52 -2.93 5.13 -13.13
C CYS A 52 -1.53 4.51 -13.22
N THR A 53 -1.44 3.39 -13.93
CA THR A 53 -0.19 2.92 -14.53
C THR A 53 -0.08 3.49 -15.96
N LYS A 54 0.88 3.01 -16.74
CA LYS A 54 1.04 3.39 -18.16
C LYS A 54 -0.18 3.05 -19.01
N ASP A 55 -0.87 1.95 -18.69
CA ASP A 55 -1.87 1.30 -19.55
C ASP A 55 -3.18 0.95 -18.82
N THR A 56 -3.20 1.02 -17.49
CA THR A 56 -4.35 0.64 -16.67
C THR A 56 -4.72 1.73 -15.67
N THR A 57 -6.02 1.90 -15.42
CA THR A 57 -6.54 2.77 -14.36
C THR A 57 -7.25 1.94 -13.31
N TYR A 58 -7.00 2.24 -12.04
CA TYR A 58 -7.58 1.58 -10.88
C TYR A 58 -8.37 2.59 -10.06
N CYS A 59 -9.58 2.21 -9.66
CA CYS A 59 -10.31 2.90 -8.61
C CYS A 59 -9.62 2.60 -7.26
N VAL A 60 -9.44 3.64 -6.45
CA VAL A 60 -8.82 3.54 -5.13
C VAL A 60 -9.92 3.62 -4.08
N LYS A 61 -10.00 2.63 -3.19
CA LYS A 61 -10.94 2.62 -2.08
C LYS A 61 -10.19 2.35 -0.79
N GLU A 62 -10.49 3.10 0.25
CA GLU A 62 -9.95 2.79 1.58
C GLU A 62 -10.79 1.69 2.25
N ALA A 63 -10.10 0.71 2.81
CA ALA A 63 -10.64 -0.38 3.59
C ALA A 63 -10.06 -0.34 5.00
N GLU A 64 -10.86 -0.78 5.98
CA GLU A 64 -10.49 -0.85 7.39
C GLU A 64 -10.37 -2.30 7.84
N THR A 65 -9.35 -2.60 8.62
CA THR A 65 -9.10 -3.92 9.20
C THR A 65 -9.56 -3.96 10.66
N SER A 66 -10.03 -5.12 11.12
CA SER A 66 -10.38 -5.32 12.53
C SER A 66 -9.17 -5.43 13.46
N ASN A 67 -7.98 -5.65 12.88
CA ASN A 67 -6.70 -5.75 13.56
C ASN A 67 -5.78 -4.57 13.18
N THR A 68 -4.81 -4.29 14.05
CA THR A 68 -3.74 -3.34 13.77
C THR A 68 -2.58 -4.04 13.07
N LEU A 69 -2.12 -3.46 11.98
CA LEU A 69 -0.93 -3.84 11.24
C LEU A 69 0.26 -3.02 11.75
N LEU A 70 1.34 -3.70 12.14
CA LEU A 70 2.60 -3.07 12.53
C LEU A 70 3.51 -3.02 11.31
N VAL A 71 4.02 -1.84 11.00
CA VAL A 71 4.98 -1.64 9.91
C VAL A 71 6.37 -1.57 10.51
N LEU A 72 7.23 -2.48 10.07
CA LEU A 72 8.64 -2.57 10.45
C LEU A 72 9.48 -2.67 9.17
N PRO A 73 10.66 -2.02 9.08
CA PRO A 73 11.53 -2.13 7.91
C PRO A 73 12.07 -3.54 7.67
N GLN A 74 12.21 -4.34 8.74
CA GLN A 74 12.74 -5.69 8.68
C GLN A 74 12.17 -6.52 9.83
N LEU A 75 11.85 -7.79 9.54
CA LEU A 75 11.48 -8.80 10.52
C LEU A 75 11.92 -10.15 9.96
N ASP A 76 12.81 -10.84 10.67
CA ASP A 76 13.33 -12.13 10.20
C ASP A 76 12.40 -13.27 10.66
N PHE A 77 12.07 -14.21 9.78
CA PHE A 77 11.30 -15.40 10.15
C PHE A 77 12.22 -16.64 10.18
N THR A 78 11.76 -17.72 10.82
CA THR A 78 12.59 -18.91 11.11
C THR A 78 13.23 -19.59 9.91
N ASN A 79 12.83 -19.26 8.68
CA ASN A 79 13.40 -19.82 7.46
C ASN A 79 14.58 -19.02 6.89
N ASP A 80 14.89 -17.85 7.46
CA ASP A 80 15.80 -16.88 6.83
C ASP A 80 17.24 -16.90 7.35
N LYS A 81 17.62 -17.78 8.29
CA LYS A 81 18.99 -17.83 8.82
C LYS A 81 19.65 -19.21 8.83
N SER A 82 20.89 -19.20 8.34
CA SER A 82 21.89 -20.24 8.43
C SER A 82 22.39 -20.45 9.86
N ASP A 83 22.78 -21.69 10.12
CA ASP A 83 23.14 -22.37 11.37
C ASP A 83 24.34 -21.73 12.14
N GLU A 84 24.32 -20.43 12.43
CA GLU A 84 25.38 -19.76 13.21
C GLU A 84 25.04 -19.65 14.70
N ASN A 85 25.98 -20.10 15.53
CA ASN A 85 25.84 -20.42 16.96
C ASN A 85 25.76 -19.19 17.90
N GLU A 86 25.40 -18.01 17.41
CA GLU A 86 25.38 -16.78 18.21
C GLU A 86 23.94 -16.34 18.53
N ARG A 87 23.63 -16.25 19.83
CA ARG A 87 22.37 -15.67 20.31
C ARG A 87 22.44 -14.16 20.19
N ILE A 88 22.14 -13.64 19.01
CA ILE A 88 22.06 -12.21 18.77
C ILE A 88 20.66 -11.72 19.21
N LEU A 89 20.63 -10.68 20.05
CA LEU A 89 19.39 -9.93 20.35
C LEU A 89 19.29 -8.80 19.33
N ALA A 90 18.34 -8.90 18.40
CA ALA A 90 18.09 -7.88 17.39
C ALA A 90 16.86 -7.06 17.74
N THR A 91 17.03 -5.75 17.91
CA THR A 91 15.90 -4.85 18.12
C THR A 91 15.28 -4.46 16.78
N ARG A 92 13.96 -4.66 16.65
CA ARG A 92 13.16 -4.27 15.49
C ARG A 92 12.19 -3.17 15.89
N LYS A 93 12.25 -2.03 15.19
CA LYS A 93 11.41 -0.88 15.50
C LYS A 93 10.14 -0.86 14.64
N VAL A 94 9.00 -0.77 15.30
CA VAL A 94 7.71 -0.41 14.70
C VAL A 94 7.75 1.07 14.35
N ILE A 95 7.74 1.37 13.07
CA ILE A 95 7.80 2.74 12.54
C ILE A 95 6.42 3.34 12.31
N ALA A 96 5.41 2.50 12.09
CA ALA A 96 4.03 2.92 11.91
C ALA A 96 3.06 1.81 12.33
N MET A 97 1.85 2.24 12.67
CA MET A 97 0.70 1.38 12.97
C MET A 97 -0.44 1.79 12.04
N GLN A 98 -1.05 0.81 11.38
CA GLN A 98 -2.14 1.05 10.43
C GLN A 98 -3.32 0.13 10.72
N SER A 99 -4.53 0.66 10.66
CA SER A 99 -5.78 -0.11 10.64
C SER A 99 -6.52 0.06 9.31
N ARG A 100 -5.91 0.76 8.35
CA ARG A 100 -6.51 1.09 7.06
C ARG A 100 -5.50 0.83 5.95
N TYR A 101 -6.00 0.45 4.79
CA TYR A 101 -5.21 0.27 3.57
C TYR A 101 -6.05 0.66 2.35
N LEU A 102 -5.36 0.89 1.24
CA LEU A 102 -5.96 1.24 -0.04
C LEU A 102 -6.12 -0.03 -0.87
N GLU A 103 -7.35 -0.31 -1.27
CA GLU A 103 -7.72 -1.34 -2.24
C GLU A 103 -7.74 -0.77 -3.65
N LEU A 104 -7.23 -1.55 -4.59
CA LEU A 104 -7.22 -1.20 -6.01
C LEU A 104 -8.19 -2.09 -6.77
N LYS A 105 -9.09 -1.47 -7.54
CA LYS A 105 -9.98 -2.17 -8.46
C LYS A 105 -9.79 -1.66 -9.88
N LYS A 106 -9.28 -2.53 -10.77
CA LYS A 106 -9.10 -2.21 -12.18
C LYS A 106 -10.41 -1.73 -12.81
N ILE A 107 -10.36 -0.58 -13.46
CA ILE A 107 -11.48 0.01 -14.20
C ILE A 107 -11.42 -0.56 -15.62
N ASN A 108 -12.34 -1.49 -15.91
CA ASN A 108 -12.45 -2.09 -17.25
C ASN A 108 -13.46 -1.35 -18.15
N VAL A 109 -14.31 -0.50 -17.57
CA VAL A 109 -15.36 0.25 -18.27
C VAL A 109 -15.49 1.64 -17.68
N VAL A 110 -15.60 2.65 -18.54
CA VAL A 110 -15.86 4.03 -18.13
C VAL A 110 -17.29 4.12 -17.61
N SER A 111 -17.50 4.79 -16.48
CA SER A 111 -18.84 5.01 -15.92
C SER A 111 -19.71 5.77 -16.92
N SER A 112 -20.81 5.16 -17.38
CA SER A 112 -21.74 5.78 -18.33
C SER A 112 -22.39 7.04 -17.75
N SER A 113 -22.59 7.08 -16.43
CA SER A 113 -23.07 8.28 -15.71
C SER A 113 -22.08 9.43 -15.81
N ARG A 114 -20.79 9.17 -15.56
CA ARG A 114 -19.73 10.19 -15.64
C ARG A 114 -19.53 10.66 -17.08
N LEU A 115 -19.58 9.75 -18.04
CA LEU A 115 -19.53 10.11 -19.46
C LEU A 115 -20.71 11.02 -19.86
N ARG A 116 -21.93 10.73 -19.40
CA ARG A 116 -23.11 11.58 -19.66
C ARG A 116 -23.02 12.95 -18.99
N GLU A 117 -22.38 13.03 -17.82
CA GLU A 117 -22.12 14.30 -17.14
C GLU A 117 -21.13 15.14 -17.94
N LEU A 118 -19.96 14.59 -18.29
CA LEU A 118 -18.95 15.25 -19.11
C LEU A 118 -19.49 15.71 -20.47
N LEU A 119 -20.33 14.89 -21.12
CA LEU A 119 -20.97 15.28 -22.38
C LEU A 119 -21.92 16.47 -22.17
N ARG A 120 -22.74 16.47 -21.11
CA ARG A 120 -23.66 17.57 -20.81
C ARG A 120 -22.95 18.87 -20.44
N GLU A 121 -21.84 18.79 -19.70
CA GLU A 121 -21.01 19.97 -19.38
C GLU A 121 -20.44 20.63 -20.65
N ASN A 122 -20.11 19.83 -21.67
CA ASN A 122 -19.57 20.31 -22.94
C ASN A 122 -20.65 20.74 -23.96
N GLU A 123 -21.90 20.27 -23.84
CA GLU A 123 -23.01 20.64 -24.73
C GLU A 123 -23.53 22.08 -24.52
N LEU A 124 -23.16 22.76 -23.42
CA LEU A 124 -23.68 24.08 -23.05
C LEU A 124 -22.82 25.28 -23.51
N GLN A 125 -21.89 25.08 -24.45
CA GLN A 125 -21.08 26.15 -25.04
C GLN A 125 -21.58 26.45 -26.48
N TRP A 126 -22.68 27.17 -26.61
CA TRP A 126 -23.11 27.79 -27.88
C TRP A 126 -23.56 29.23 -27.67
#